data_AF-A0A238JPJ2-F1
#
_entry.id   AF-A0A238JPJ2-F1
#
_cell.length_a   1.000
_cell.length_b   1.000
_cell.length_c   1.000
_cell.angle_alpha   90.00
_cell.angle_beta   90.00
_cell.angle_gamma   90.00
#
_symmetry.space_group_name_H-M   'P 1'
#
loop_
_entity.id
_entity.type
_entity.pdbx_description
1 polymer ?
#
loop_
_entity_poly.entity_id
_entity_poly.type
_entity_poly.pdbx_seq_one_letter_code
_entity_poly.pdbx_strand_id
1 'polypeptide(L)'
;MTSKHNAADAVKRHDFAENPPVAKAVSLGISLHQGELFGRLNLALNTMAAALGVILSISGCVAWWMRRPVGSLGVPQAPEAVLGRGMVILIVVLAVFLPLIGASLALALALDWLLFHRLGWFSGRNATPAE
;
A
#
# COMPACT_ATOMS: atom_id res chain seq x y z
N MET A 1 55.62 23.00 -10.05
CA MET A 1 55.16 21.61 -10.25
C MET A 1 53.66 21.55 -9.96
N THR A 2 52.82 21.70 -10.99
CA THR A 2 51.36 21.76 -10.86
C THR A 2 50.77 20.37 -11.09
N SER A 3 50.18 19.76 -10.06
CA SER A 3 49.48 18.48 -10.15
C SER A 3 48.25 18.62 -11.05
N LYS A 4 48.27 17.96 -12.22
CA LYS A 4 47.09 17.81 -13.07
C LYS A 4 46.23 16.68 -12.49
N HIS A 5 45.30 17.01 -11.61
CA HIS A 5 44.18 16.11 -11.32
C HIS A 5 43.20 16.21 -12.50
N ASN A 6 43.27 15.27 -13.43
CA ASN A 6 42.35 15.20 -14.55
C ASN A 6 40.98 14.73 -14.01
N ALA A 7 39.91 15.46 -14.31
CA ALA A 7 38.53 15.08 -13.93
C ALA A 7 38.11 13.68 -14.43
N ALA A 8 38.86 13.11 -15.37
CA ALA A 8 38.70 11.75 -15.88
C ALA A 8 39.01 10.65 -14.84
N ASP A 9 39.83 10.94 -13.82
CA ASP A 9 40.22 9.95 -12.79
C ASP A 9 39.17 9.82 -11.67
N ALA A 10 38.14 10.67 -11.67
CA ALA A 10 37.12 10.73 -10.62
C ALA A 10 35.87 9.90 -10.91
N VAL A 11 35.78 9.21 -12.06
CA VAL A 11 34.61 8.40 -12.41
C VAL A 11 34.77 6.98 -11.84
N LYS A 12 34.47 6.83 -10.55
CA LYS A 12 34.38 5.53 -9.90
C LYS A 12 33.16 4.78 -10.45
N ARG A 13 33.36 3.79 -11.32
CA ARG A 13 32.31 2.89 -11.80
C ARG A 13 31.99 1.88 -10.69
N HIS A 14 30.72 1.74 -10.35
CA HIS A 14 30.23 0.71 -9.43
C HIS A 14 29.47 -0.33 -10.25
N ASP A 15 29.94 -1.57 -10.22
CA ASP A 15 29.26 -2.68 -10.90
C ASP A 15 28.06 -3.16 -10.07
N PHE A 16 26.97 -3.54 -10.75
CA PHE A 16 25.79 -4.07 -10.09
C PHE A 16 26.10 -5.36 -9.29
N ALA A 17 27.07 -6.16 -9.73
CA ALA A 17 27.49 -7.37 -9.05
C ALA A 17 28.07 -7.10 -7.65
N GLU A 18 28.64 -5.92 -7.42
CA GLU A 18 29.21 -5.51 -6.12
C GLU A 18 28.16 -4.98 -5.15
N ASN A 19 26.93 -4.76 -5.60
CA ASN A 19 25.87 -4.25 -4.73
C ASN A 19 25.45 -5.27 -3.67
N PRO A 20 25.11 -4.81 -2.44
CA PRO A 20 24.51 -5.64 -1.42
C PRO A 20 23.24 -6.35 -1.94
N PRO A 21 22.93 -7.58 -1.46
CA PRO A 21 21.77 -8.34 -1.93
C PRO A 21 20.45 -7.57 -1.81
N VAL A 22 20.28 -6.78 -0.74
CA VAL A 22 19.10 -5.94 -0.53
C VAL A 22 18.97 -4.87 -1.62
N ALA A 23 20.06 -4.22 -2.00
CA ALA A 23 20.06 -3.20 -3.06
C ALA A 23 19.70 -3.81 -4.42
N LYS A 24 20.19 -5.02 -4.72
CA LYS A 24 19.81 -5.76 -5.92
C LYS A 24 18.33 -6.12 -5.93
N ALA A 25 17.81 -6.64 -4.80
CA ALA A 25 16.41 -7.01 -4.67
C ALA A 25 15.47 -5.80 -4.86
N VAL A 26 15.80 -4.65 -4.26
CA VAL A 26 15.06 -3.40 -4.44
C VAL A 26 15.11 -2.94 -5.90
N SER A 27 16.29 -2.94 -6.51
CA SER A 27 16.45 -2.58 -7.93
C SER A 27 15.60 -3.46 -8.85
N LEU A 28 15.61 -4.78 -8.63
CA LEU A 28 14.78 -5.72 -9.38
C LEU A 28 13.29 -5.47 -9.14
N GLY A 29 12.89 -5.19 -7.91
CA GLY A 29 11.51 -4.85 -7.56
C GLY A 29 11.02 -3.58 -8.26
N ILE A 30 11.86 -2.55 -8.32
CA ILE A 30 11.56 -1.31 -9.04
C ILE A 30 11.41 -1.58 -10.54
N SER A 31 12.36 -2.26 -11.17
CA SER A 31 12.28 -2.59 -12.61
C SER A 31 11.09 -3.49 -12.93
N LEU A 32 10.71 -4.39 -12.03
CA LEU A 32 9.51 -5.20 -12.17
C LEU A 32 8.25 -4.30 -12.10
N HIS A 33 8.15 -3.43 -11.10
CA HIS A 33 7.03 -2.52 -10.91
C HIS A 33 6.87 -1.49 -12.04
N GLN A 34 7.98 -0.99 -12.60
CA GLN A 34 7.96 -0.05 -13.72
C GLN A 34 7.65 -0.72 -15.07
N GLY A 35 7.67 -2.05 -15.16
CA GLY A 35 7.40 -2.75 -16.40
C GLY A 35 8.64 -3.02 -17.26
N GLU A 36 9.85 -2.81 -16.75
CA GLU A 36 11.09 -2.84 -17.53
C GLU A 36 11.75 -4.22 -17.60
N LEU A 37 11.53 -5.07 -16.59
CA LEU A 37 12.30 -6.32 -16.41
C LEU A 37 12.10 -7.40 -17.49
N PHE A 38 10.87 -7.61 -17.99
CA PHE A 38 10.55 -8.62 -19.02
C PHE A 38 9.96 -8.02 -20.31
N GLY A 39 10.24 -6.73 -20.57
CA GLY A 39 9.71 -6.01 -21.72
C GLY A 39 8.18 -6.08 -21.82
N ARG A 40 7.66 -6.46 -23.00
CA ARG A 40 6.21 -6.45 -23.30
C ARG A 40 5.38 -7.33 -22.37
N LEU A 41 5.92 -8.44 -21.87
CA LEU A 41 5.20 -9.32 -20.95
C LEU A 41 4.98 -8.61 -19.61
N ASN A 42 6.02 -7.95 -19.08
CA ASN A 42 5.92 -7.22 -17.83
C ASN A 42 4.93 -6.04 -17.96
N LEU A 43 4.99 -5.31 -19.08
CA LEU A 43 4.05 -4.25 -19.38
C LEU A 43 2.59 -4.74 -19.41
N ALA A 44 2.33 -5.88 -20.06
CA ALA A 44 0.98 -6.45 -20.11
C ALA A 44 0.46 -6.85 -18.71
N LEU A 45 1.30 -7.51 -17.90
CA LEU A 45 0.95 -7.90 -16.53
C LEU A 45 0.70 -6.68 -15.63
N ASN A 46 1.55 -5.65 -15.72
CA ASN A 46 1.36 -4.42 -14.94
C ASN A 46 0.11 -3.66 -15.37
N THR A 47 -0.20 -3.63 -16.67
CA THR A 47 -1.43 -3.01 -17.17
C THR A 47 -2.66 -3.75 -16.65
N MET A 48 -2.63 -5.09 -16.64
CA MET A 48 -3.69 -5.90 -16.07
C MET A 48 -3.83 -5.67 -14.56
N ALA A 49 -2.72 -5.66 -13.81
CA ALA A 49 -2.72 -5.38 -12.38
C ALA A 49 -3.29 -3.98 -12.07
N ALA A 50 -2.93 -2.97 -12.86
CA ALA A 50 -3.47 -1.62 -12.73
C ALA A 50 -4.98 -1.58 -13.00
N ALA A 51 -5.45 -2.24 -14.07
CA ALA A 51 -6.88 -2.34 -14.37
C ALA A 51 -7.66 -3.03 -13.24
N LEU A 52 -7.14 -4.13 -12.69
CA LEU A 52 -7.72 -4.81 -11.53
C LEU A 52 -7.72 -3.91 -10.30
N GLY A 53 -6.66 -3.14 -10.06
CA GLY A 53 -6.59 -2.15 -8.98
C GLY A 53 -7.64 -1.06 -9.10
N VAL A 54 -7.90 -0.57 -10.31
CA VAL A 54 -8.99 0.38 -10.59
C VAL A 54 -10.35 -0.24 -10.30
N ILE A 55 -10.61 -1.46 -10.80
CA ILE A 55 -11.85 -2.18 -10.54
C ILE A 55 -12.05 -2.40 -9.03
N LEU A 56 -11.00 -2.79 -8.32
CA LEU A 56 -11.03 -2.98 -6.87
C LEU A 56 -11.36 -1.67 -6.14
N SER A 57 -10.74 -0.56 -6.55
CA SER A 57 -10.97 0.76 -5.95
C SER A 57 -12.41 1.24 -6.15
N ILE A 58 -12.93 1.10 -7.38
CA ILE A 58 -14.31 1.47 -7.72
C ILE A 58 -15.29 0.58 -6.97
N SER A 59 -15.09 -0.74 -7.01
CA SER A 59 -15.98 -1.69 -6.33
C SER A 59 -16.00 -1.50 -4.82
N GLY A 60 -14.87 -1.17 -4.19
CA GLY A 60 -14.81 -0.80 -2.77
C GLY A 60 -15.60 0.47 -2.47
N CYS A 61 -15.45 1.51 -3.28
CA CYS A 61 -16.21 2.75 -3.15
C CYS A 61 -17.72 2.52 -3.33
N VAL A 62 -18.11 1.76 -4.35
CA VAL A 62 -19.52 1.38 -4.61
C VAL A 62 -20.07 0.56 -3.44
N ALA A 63 -19.33 -0.45 -2.95
CA ALA A 63 -19.74 -1.27 -1.82
C ALA A 63 -19.93 -0.44 -0.54
N TRP A 64 -19.05 0.54 -0.30
CA TRP A 64 -19.21 1.49 0.79
C TRP A 64 -20.46 2.37 0.58
N TRP A 65 -20.65 2.92 -0.62
CA TRP A 65 -21.79 3.77 -0.93
C TRP A 65 -23.13 3.04 -0.70
N MET A 66 -23.20 1.76 -1.05
CA MET A 66 -24.39 0.91 -0.86
C MET A 66 -24.66 0.54 0.59
N ARG A 67 -23.62 0.47 1.44
CA ARG A 67 -23.72 0.01 2.83
C ARG A 67 -23.67 1.14 3.86
N ARG A 68 -23.38 2.37 3.44
CA ARG A 68 -23.26 3.50 4.36
C ARG A 68 -24.59 3.76 5.09
N PRO A 69 -24.59 4.17 6.37
CA PRO A 69 -25.79 4.55 7.08
C PRO A 69 -26.47 5.77 6.43
N VAL A 70 -27.80 5.74 6.30
CA VAL A 70 -28.56 6.89 5.79
C VAL A 70 -28.43 8.05 6.78
N GLY A 71 -28.01 9.22 6.30
CA GLY A 71 -27.81 10.42 7.13
C GLY A 71 -26.42 10.57 7.75
N SER A 72 -25.46 9.70 7.45
CA SER A 72 -24.07 9.84 7.89
C SER A 72 -23.06 9.35 6.83
N LEU A 73 -21.85 9.91 6.83
CA LEU A 73 -20.69 9.38 6.10
C LEU A 73 -19.94 8.32 6.92
N GLY A 74 -20.63 7.67 7.87
CA GLY A 74 -20.08 6.67 8.77
C GLY A 74 -19.67 5.38 8.07
N VAL A 75 -18.79 4.63 8.72
CA VAL A 75 -18.35 3.30 8.28
C VAL A 75 -19.48 2.29 8.49
N PRO A 76 -19.81 1.46 7.48
CA PRO A 76 -20.76 0.36 7.65
C PRO A 76 -20.33 -0.55 8.79
N GLN A 77 -21.30 -1.15 9.51
CA GLN A 77 -20.96 -2.09 10.59
C GLN A 77 -20.07 -3.21 10.05
N ALA A 78 -18.97 -3.47 10.77
CA ALA A 78 -18.05 -4.53 10.42
C ALA A 78 -18.83 -5.87 10.43
N PRO A 79 -18.70 -6.69 9.39
CA PRO A 79 -19.28 -8.03 9.41
C PRO A 79 -18.67 -8.82 10.57
N GLU A 80 -19.43 -9.73 11.19
CA GLU A 80 -18.94 -10.60 12.29
C GLU A 80 -17.86 -11.61 11.84
N ALA A 81 -17.35 -11.48 10.61
CA ALA A 81 -16.33 -12.36 10.06
C ALA A 81 -14.98 -12.08 10.74
N VAL A 82 -14.45 -13.10 11.42
CA VAL A 82 -13.12 -13.06 12.01
C VAL A 82 -12.08 -13.07 10.90
N LEU A 83 -11.08 -12.18 11.02
CA LEU A 83 -9.96 -12.13 10.09
C LEU A 83 -9.21 -13.48 10.11
N GLY A 84 -9.21 -14.19 8.99
CA GLY A 84 -8.54 -15.48 8.88
C GLY A 84 -7.04 -15.37 9.15
N ARG A 85 -6.44 -16.38 9.80
CA ARG A 85 -5.01 -16.41 10.14
C ARG A 85 -4.11 -16.14 8.93
N GLY A 86 -4.47 -16.65 7.76
CA GLY A 86 -3.73 -16.41 6.51
C GLY A 86 -3.68 -14.93 6.11
N MET A 87 -4.76 -14.18 6.32
CA MET A 87 -4.81 -12.75 6.03
C MET A 87 -3.94 -11.96 7.00
N VAL A 88 -3.96 -12.31 8.29
CA VAL A 88 -3.07 -11.68 9.29
C VAL A 88 -1.60 -11.90 8.93
N ILE A 89 -1.23 -13.13 8.60
CA ILE A 89 0.14 -13.47 8.18
C ILE A 89 0.53 -12.65 6.95
N LEU A 90 -0.35 -12.57 5.94
CA LEU A 90 -0.10 -11.78 4.73
C LEU A 90 0.15 -10.30 5.06
N ILE A 91 -0.70 -9.68 5.88
CA ILE A 91 -0.56 -8.27 6.28
C ILE A 91 0.78 -8.04 6.99
N VAL A 92 1.15 -8.91 7.93
CA VAL A 92 2.41 -8.79 8.67
C VAL A 92 3.61 -8.93 7.75
N VAL A 93 3.59 -9.91 6.84
CA VAL A 93 4.66 -10.10 5.84
C VAL A 93 4.78 -8.83 4.98
N LEU A 94 3.67 -8.32 4.43
CA LEU A 94 3.70 -7.08 3.63
C LEU A 94 4.21 -5.89 4.42
N ALA A 95 3.82 -5.73 5.69
CA ALA A 95 4.28 -4.63 6.53
C ALA A 95 5.80 -4.67 6.79
N VAL A 96 6.39 -5.87 6.90
CA VAL A 96 7.83 -6.05 7.07
C VAL A 96 8.60 -5.75 5.78
N PHE A 97 8.13 -6.26 4.63
CA PHE A 97 8.79 -6.04 3.34
C PHE A 97 8.54 -4.63 2.77
N LEU A 98 7.41 -4.01 3.11
CA LEU A 98 7.00 -2.67 2.67
C LEU A 98 6.72 -1.80 3.91
N PRO A 99 7.77 -1.26 4.56
CA PRO A 99 7.64 -0.58 5.84
C PRO A 99 6.73 0.64 5.79
N LEU A 100 6.64 1.33 4.64
CA LEU A 100 5.73 2.47 4.47
C LEU A 100 4.26 2.05 4.52
N ILE A 101 3.92 0.86 3.99
CA ILE A 101 2.56 0.31 4.08
C ILE A 101 2.26 -0.10 5.53
N GLY A 102 3.21 -0.72 6.21
CA GLY A 102 3.07 -1.05 7.64
C GLY A 102 2.85 0.20 8.50
N ALA A 103 3.63 1.25 8.25
CA ALA A 103 3.53 2.51 8.97
C ALA A 103 2.21 3.24 8.70
N SER A 104 1.70 3.24 7.46
CA SER A 104 0.41 3.86 7.16
C SER A 104 -0.76 3.12 7.80
N LEU A 105 -0.72 1.79 7.87
CA LEU A 105 -1.73 1.00 8.57
C LEU A 105 -1.69 1.26 10.08
N ALA A 106 -0.49 1.28 10.67
CA ALA A 106 -0.31 1.62 12.08
C ALA A 106 -0.82 3.03 12.41
N LEU A 107 -0.56 4.01 11.53
CA LEU A 107 -1.06 5.36 11.65
C LEU A 107 -2.59 5.40 11.56
N ALA A 108 -3.19 4.71 10.60
CA ALA A 108 -4.64 4.64 10.46
C ALA A 108 -5.30 4.04 11.72
N LEU A 109 -4.73 2.96 12.28
CA LEU A 109 -5.20 2.36 13.52
C LEU A 109 -5.04 3.30 14.73
N ALA A 110 -3.94 4.05 14.80
CA ALA A 110 -3.72 5.02 15.86
C ALA A 110 -4.74 6.18 15.79
N LEU A 111 -5.04 6.68 14.58
CA LEU A 111 -6.05 7.71 14.36
C LEU A 111 -7.45 7.21 14.71
N ASP A 112 -7.78 5.97 14.32
CA ASP A 112 -9.03 5.29 14.67
C ASP A 112 -9.24 5.22 16.18
N TRP A 113 -8.22 4.73 16.89
CA TRP A 113 -8.26 4.56 18.33
C TRP A 113 -8.30 5.90 19.09
N LEU A 114 -7.51 6.89 18.67
CA LEU A 114 -7.37 8.15 19.41
C LEU A 114 -8.49 9.16 19.10
N LEU A 115 -8.88 9.29 17.84
CA LEU A 115 -9.81 10.33 17.38
C LEU A 115 -11.21 9.76 17.17
N PHE A 116 -11.35 8.72 16.34
CA PHE A 116 -12.66 8.31 15.86
C PHE A 116 -13.46 7.52 16.89
N HIS A 117 -12.80 6.72 17.73
CA HIS A 117 -13.46 6.08 18.88
C HIS A 117 -13.99 7.11 19.89
N ARG A 118 -13.30 8.25 20.08
CA ARG A 118 -13.73 9.30 21.02
C ARG A 118 -14.87 10.16 20.49
N LEU A 119 -14.89 10.42 19.19
CA LEU A 119 -15.88 11.28 18.54
C LEU A 119 -17.21 10.56 18.26
N GLY A 120 -17.28 9.24 18.46
CA GLY A 120 -18.49 8.45 18.16
C GLY A 120 -18.87 8.47 16.67
N TRP A 121 -17.94 8.88 15.80
CA TRP A 121 -18.16 9.05 14.35
C TRP A 121 -18.58 7.73 13.66
N PHE A 122 -18.18 6.59 14.21
CA PHE A 122 -18.52 5.24 13.73
C PHE A 122 -19.69 4.58 14.48
N SER A 123 -20.24 5.19 15.52
CA SER A 123 -21.49 4.74 16.12
C SER A 123 -22.63 5.25 15.26
N GLY A 124 -23.11 4.43 14.33
CA GLY A 124 -24.43 4.60 13.73
C GLY A 124 -25.46 4.64 14.85
N ARG A 125 -25.84 5.83 15.31
CA ARG A 125 -26.90 5.98 16.30
C ARG A 125 -28.14 5.39 15.66
N ASN A 126 -28.58 4.26 16.22
CA ASN A 126 -29.78 3.54 15.84
C ASN A 126 -30.87 4.55 15.49
N ALA A 127 -31.33 4.56 14.24
CA ALA A 127 -32.56 5.24 13.90
C ALA A 127 -33.64 4.56 14.76
N THR A 128 -34.06 5.24 15.82
CA THR A 128 -35.28 4.90 16.56
C THR A 128 -36.40 4.78 15.53
N PRO A 129 -37.11 3.64 15.44
CA PRO A 129 -38.34 3.58 14.68
C PRO A 129 -39.29 4.57 15.34
N ALA A 130 -39.65 5.63 14.63
CA ALA A 130 -40.77 6.47 15.04
C ALA A 130 -42.03 5.60 14.93
N GLU A 131 -42.73 5.44 16.06
CA GLU A 131 -44.09 4.92 16.14
C GLU A 131 -45.07 5.74 15.29
#